data_AF-A0A922XP05-F1
#
_entry.id   AF-A0A922XP05-F1
#
_cell.length_a   1.000
_cell.length_b   1.000
_cell.length_c   1.000
_cell.angle_alpha   90.00
_cell.angle_beta   90.00
_cell.angle_gamma   90.00
#
_symmetry.space_group_name_H-M   'P 1'
#
loop_
_entity.id
_entity.type
_entity.pdbx_description
1 polymer ?
#
loop_
_entity_poly.entity_id
_entity_poly.type
_entity_poly.pdbx_seq_one_letter_code
_entity_poly.pdbx_strand_id
1 'polypeptide(L)'
;MPLPELTGTLGIKRAAHLLHRASFGATKQQIDGFASLTAAAAVTQLFQTGLPDPKLPIDAKTNSDWLINGPTEANSSDGDLQEFFKGWLLAQMLSQNIPASQSLSYSVREKVVFFTHTVLTTIQTKVDSSRALYFQNQLYRVFAFDKAKEAKFNFKNLTKKVSVDNAMLRLLDGNLNVNGSPNENYARELHELYTIGRGLEGTAPPITDAGDYFVYREQDVQAAAKVLSGWDILNLGVGGVGKIPDASAMGYVPNPLIPMDTDTNLPRGKVRGSANNASGHDNSVKQFSDRFGNATITPDTTLTNGNNATEASALKEIDDLIELIYSKPETAKNICRRIYRFYVYHDITTGIDDTIITQMAATFQASGYKLQPVLEELFKSQHFYDGGAGVNDDSFGAIIKSPLDLMMGTFT
;
A
#
# COMPACT_ATOMS: atom_id res chain seq x y z
N MET A 1 23.09 -8.49 -8.85
CA MET A 1 23.77 -7.19 -9.05
C MET A 1 22.69 -6.16 -9.27
N PRO A 2 22.83 -4.94 -8.72
CA PRO A 2 21.85 -3.88 -8.95
C PRO A 2 21.84 -3.47 -10.44
N LEU A 3 20.74 -2.86 -10.87
CA LEU A 3 20.61 -2.31 -12.21
C LEU A 3 21.76 -1.33 -12.52
N PRO A 4 22.36 -1.37 -13.72
CA PRO A 4 23.41 -0.43 -14.10
C PRO A 4 22.93 1.02 -13.99
N GLU A 5 23.66 1.88 -13.28
CA GLU A 5 23.30 3.29 -13.11
C GLU A 5 23.58 4.11 -14.38
N LEU A 6 22.72 5.09 -14.67
CA LEU A 6 22.91 6.05 -15.74
C LEU A 6 24.10 6.97 -15.44
N THR A 7 25.05 7.05 -16.37
CA THR A 7 26.18 7.97 -16.28
C THR A 7 25.90 9.32 -16.95
N GLY A 8 26.48 10.39 -16.42
CA GLY A 8 26.36 11.75 -16.97
C GLY A 8 25.15 12.52 -16.43
N THR A 9 24.92 13.70 -16.99
CA THR A 9 23.76 14.54 -16.64
C THR A 9 22.51 14.07 -17.39
N LEU A 10 21.34 14.33 -16.80
CA LEU A 10 20.05 13.94 -17.38
C LEU A 10 19.77 14.68 -18.70
N GLY A 11 20.12 15.97 -18.77
CA GLY A 11 19.60 16.86 -19.80
C GLY A 11 18.08 17.00 -19.69
N ILE A 12 17.50 17.85 -20.54
CA ILE A 12 16.08 18.22 -20.44
C ILE A 12 15.16 17.01 -20.65
N LYS A 13 15.45 16.16 -21.64
CA LYS A 13 14.59 15.03 -21.98
C LYS A 13 14.49 13.99 -20.85
N ARG A 14 15.62 13.57 -20.27
CA ARG A 14 15.61 12.56 -19.19
C ARG A 14 15.14 13.15 -17.86
N ALA A 15 15.42 14.44 -17.61
CA ALA A 15 14.84 15.14 -16.46
C ALA A 15 13.31 15.18 -16.55
N ALA A 16 12.76 15.59 -17.70
CA ALA A 16 11.32 15.57 -17.93
C ALA A 16 10.73 14.17 -17.80
N HIS A 17 11.39 13.15 -18.37
CA HIS A 17 10.98 11.75 -18.23
C HIS A 17 10.90 11.34 -16.75
N LEU A 18 11.99 11.51 -15.98
CA LEU A 18 12.01 11.16 -14.55
C LEU A 18 10.87 11.85 -13.80
N LEU A 19 10.73 13.17 -13.96
CA LEU A 19 9.77 13.92 -13.18
C LEU A 19 8.31 13.58 -13.55
N HIS A 20 8.00 13.39 -14.83
CA HIS A 20 6.66 12.99 -15.27
C HIS A 20 6.25 11.59 -14.80
N ARG A 21 7.21 10.68 -14.57
CA ARG A 21 6.94 9.34 -14.03
C ARG A 21 6.86 9.35 -12.50
N ALA A 22 7.76 10.09 -11.85
CA ALA A 22 7.90 10.07 -10.39
C ALA A 22 6.91 10.99 -9.66
N SER A 23 6.32 12.00 -10.30
CA SER A 23 5.38 12.95 -9.70
C SER A 23 4.08 13.09 -10.49
N PHE A 24 3.16 13.96 -10.03
CA PHE A 24 1.89 14.26 -10.71
C PHE A 24 1.94 15.49 -11.63
N GLY A 25 3.05 16.23 -11.64
CA GLY A 25 3.19 17.44 -12.44
C GLY A 25 4.43 18.23 -12.02
N ALA A 26 5.44 18.24 -12.88
CA ALA A 26 6.65 19.02 -12.67
C ALA A 26 6.63 20.26 -13.56
N THR A 27 6.99 21.40 -12.99
CA THR A 27 7.04 22.65 -13.74
C THR A 27 8.24 22.65 -14.68
N LYS A 28 8.18 23.46 -15.75
CA LYS A 28 9.32 23.67 -16.64
C LYS A 28 10.59 24.08 -15.87
N GLN A 29 10.45 24.93 -14.86
CA GLN A 29 11.59 25.37 -14.03
C GLN A 29 12.24 24.20 -13.27
N GLN A 30 11.43 23.29 -12.73
CA GLN A 30 11.93 22.09 -12.06
C GLN A 30 12.65 21.17 -13.04
N ILE A 31 12.09 20.96 -14.25
CA ILE A 31 12.72 20.18 -15.31
C ILE A 31 14.07 20.78 -15.71
N ASP A 32 14.12 22.10 -15.94
CA ASP A 32 15.34 22.81 -16.32
C ASP A 32 16.42 22.69 -15.22
N GLY A 33 16.03 22.77 -13.95
CA GLY A 33 16.94 22.57 -12.82
C GLY A 33 17.51 21.14 -12.77
N PHE A 34 16.65 20.13 -12.96
CA PHE A 34 17.04 18.72 -12.92
C PHE A 34 17.89 18.29 -14.12
N ALA A 35 17.81 19.00 -15.26
CA ALA A 35 18.60 18.69 -16.45
C ALA A 35 20.11 18.73 -16.22
N SER A 36 20.57 19.54 -15.27
CA SER A 36 21.98 19.66 -14.90
C SER A 36 22.47 18.57 -13.94
N LEU A 37 21.55 17.81 -13.35
CA LEU A 37 21.87 16.79 -12.35
C LEU A 37 22.20 15.45 -12.99
N THR A 38 22.98 14.64 -12.28
CA THR A 38 23.06 13.19 -12.54
C THR A 38 21.79 12.52 -12.02
N ALA A 39 21.49 11.30 -12.49
CA ALA A 39 20.34 10.54 -12.01
C ALA A 39 20.38 10.33 -10.48
N ALA A 40 21.56 10.03 -9.92
CA ALA A 40 21.73 9.87 -8.48
C ALA A 40 21.45 11.16 -7.69
N ALA A 41 21.93 12.31 -8.17
CA ALA A 41 21.68 13.60 -7.54
C ALA A 41 20.19 13.99 -7.63
N ALA A 42 19.56 13.76 -8.79
CA ALA A 42 18.13 13.99 -8.99
C ALA A 42 17.28 13.13 -8.05
N VAL A 43 17.53 11.83 -7.98
CA VAL A 43 16.81 10.90 -7.08
C VAL A 43 16.98 11.30 -5.62
N THR A 44 18.18 11.72 -5.20
CA THR A 44 18.41 12.25 -3.85
C THR A 44 17.54 13.47 -3.55
N GLN A 45 17.35 14.37 -4.54
CA GLN A 45 16.46 15.53 -4.38
C GLN A 45 14.97 15.17 -4.38
N LEU A 46 14.56 14.05 -4.98
CA LEU A 46 13.15 13.60 -4.99
C LEU A 46 12.73 12.89 -3.70
N PHE A 47 13.64 12.19 -3.03
CA PHE A 47 13.36 11.42 -1.81
C PHE A 47 13.84 12.16 -0.54
N GLN A 48 13.38 13.40 -0.35
CA GLN A 48 13.70 14.17 0.85
C GLN A 48 12.89 13.69 2.06
N THR A 49 13.55 13.63 3.22
CA THR A 49 12.90 13.35 4.51
C THR A 49 12.37 14.63 5.16
N GLY A 50 11.47 14.50 6.14
CA GLY A 50 10.96 15.67 6.88
C GLY A 50 9.93 16.48 6.08
N LEU A 51 9.24 15.83 5.13
CA LEU A 51 8.09 16.42 4.45
C LEU A 51 6.96 16.68 5.46
N PRO A 52 6.21 17.79 5.33
CA PRO A 52 5.10 18.07 6.20
C PRO A 52 4.03 16.98 6.10
N ASP A 53 3.31 16.74 7.19
CA ASP A 53 2.10 15.95 7.14
C ASP A 53 0.96 16.76 6.53
N PRO A 54 0.07 16.11 5.76
CA PRO A 54 -1.06 16.82 5.17
C PRO A 54 -1.98 17.31 6.28
N LYS A 55 -2.44 18.57 6.19
CA LYS A 55 -3.53 19.05 7.05
C LYS A 55 -4.76 18.18 6.84
N LEU A 56 -5.58 18.01 7.87
CA LEU A 56 -6.83 17.25 7.76
C LEU A 56 -7.76 17.85 6.71
N PRO A 57 -8.53 17.04 5.96
CA PRO A 57 -9.62 17.52 5.14
C PRO A 57 -10.67 18.23 5.99
N ILE A 58 -11.26 19.27 5.42
CA ILE A 58 -12.28 20.11 6.06
C ILE A 58 -13.60 19.99 5.29
N ASP A 59 -14.71 19.97 6.01
CA ASP A 59 -16.04 20.16 5.41
C ASP A 59 -16.12 21.62 4.95
N ALA A 60 -16.30 21.83 3.64
CA ALA A 60 -16.30 23.17 3.06
C ALA A 60 -17.48 24.04 3.54
N LYS A 61 -18.55 23.43 4.08
CA LYS A 61 -19.71 24.15 4.61
C LYS A 61 -19.44 24.71 6.01
N THR A 62 -18.66 24.00 6.83
CA THR A 62 -18.49 24.30 8.25
C THR A 62 -17.06 24.71 8.60
N ASN A 63 -16.14 24.61 7.64
CA ASN A 63 -14.72 24.91 7.78
C ASN A 63 -14.06 24.16 8.96
N SER A 64 -14.55 22.95 9.24
CA SER A 64 -14.10 22.09 10.34
C SER A 64 -13.78 20.70 9.80
N ASP A 65 -12.82 20.00 10.41
CA ASP A 65 -12.58 18.60 10.07
C ASP A 65 -13.67 17.70 10.66
N TRP A 66 -13.95 16.58 10.00
CA TRP A 66 -14.87 15.55 10.51
C TRP A 66 -14.14 14.28 10.96
N LEU A 67 -12.84 14.17 10.67
CA LEU A 67 -12.06 12.97 10.92
C LEU A 67 -11.69 12.80 12.39
N ILE A 68 -11.46 13.89 13.10
CA ILE A 68 -11.18 13.89 14.53
C ILE A 68 -12.42 14.33 15.26
N ASN A 69 -12.95 15.49 14.87
CA ASN A 69 -14.04 16.12 15.62
C ASN A 69 -15.42 15.50 15.35
N GLY A 70 -15.54 14.64 14.35
CA GLY A 70 -16.83 14.17 13.84
C GLY A 70 -17.51 15.26 12.99
N PRO A 71 -18.56 14.91 12.22
CA PRO A 71 -19.30 15.91 11.47
C PRO A 71 -19.97 16.91 12.41
N THR A 72 -19.90 18.19 12.07
CA THR A 72 -20.45 19.28 12.90
C THR A 72 -21.94 19.51 12.66
N GLU A 73 -22.48 19.08 11.51
CA GLU A 73 -23.89 19.21 11.17
C GLU A 73 -24.59 17.86 11.27
N ALA A 74 -25.79 17.84 11.87
CA ALA A 74 -26.58 16.62 12.07
C ALA A 74 -26.97 15.90 10.75
N ASN A 75 -26.81 16.56 9.60
CA ASN A 75 -27.16 16.06 8.27
C ASN A 75 -25.97 15.95 7.30
N SER A 76 -24.72 16.07 7.74
CA SER A 76 -23.57 15.77 6.85
C SER A 76 -23.49 14.25 6.66
N SER A 77 -24.04 13.77 5.54
CA SER A 77 -23.91 12.37 5.14
C SER A 77 -22.45 12.06 4.82
N ASP A 78 -22.01 10.81 5.02
CA ASP A 78 -20.65 10.44 4.65
C ASP A 78 -20.42 10.55 3.12
N GLY A 79 -21.48 10.46 2.31
CA GLY A 79 -21.41 10.74 0.88
C GLY A 79 -20.93 12.16 0.56
N ASP A 80 -21.46 13.18 1.25
CA ASP A 80 -20.99 14.56 1.11
C ASP A 80 -19.51 14.69 1.54
N LEU A 81 -19.15 14.05 2.65
CA LEU A 81 -17.79 14.10 3.20
C LEU A 81 -16.78 13.38 2.29
N GLN A 82 -17.21 12.33 1.58
CA GLN A 82 -16.40 11.66 0.55
C GLN A 82 -16.06 12.59 -0.62
N GLU A 83 -16.96 13.50 -1.02
CA GLU A 83 -16.66 14.51 -2.05
C GLU A 83 -15.56 15.49 -1.59
N PHE A 84 -15.65 15.98 -0.35
CA PHE A 84 -14.60 16.84 0.22
C PHE A 84 -13.27 16.09 0.38
N PHE A 85 -13.31 14.82 0.79
CA PHE A 85 -12.13 13.97 0.88
C PHE A 85 -11.44 13.81 -0.48
N LYS A 86 -12.19 13.57 -1.56
CA LYS A 86 -11.63 13.47 -2.92
C LYS A 86 -10.94 14.77 -3.34
N GLY A 87 -11.61 15.92 -3.16
CA GLY A 87 -11.02 17.23 -3.45
C GLY A 87 -9.73 17.48 -2.66
N TRP A 88 -9.73 17.13 -1.37
CA TRP A 88 -8.54 17.21 -0.53
C TRP A 88 -7.41 16.30 -1.00
N LEU A 89 -7.71 15.06 -1.42
CA LEU A 89 -6.70 14.11 -1.91
C LEU A 89 -6.04 14.64 -3.18
N LEU A 90 -6.81 15.22 -4.10
CA LEU A 90 -6.28 15.89 -5.30
C LEU A 90 -5.35 17.06 -4.93
N ALA A 91 -5.72 17.86 -3.94
CA ALA A 91 -4.88 18.95 -3.44
C ALA A 91 -3.54 18.43 -2.87
N GLN A 92 -3.53 17.26 -2.23
CA GLN A 92 -2.27 16.62 -1.80
C GLN A 92 -1.41 16.23 -3.00
N MET A 93 -1.99 15.61 -4.02
CA MET A 93 -1.26 15.22 -5.24
C MET A 93 -0.64 16.42 -5.97
N LEU A 94 -1.31 17.58 -5.95
CA LEU A 94 -0.81 18.87 -6.46
C LEU A 94 0.18 19.57 -5.54
N SER A 95 0.46 19.02 -4.36
CA SER A 95 1.31 19.66 -3.34
C SER A 95 0.84 21.07 -2.98
N GLN A 96 -0.48 21.26 -2.93
CA GLN A 96 -1.08 22.55 -2.60
C GLN A 96 -0.66 23.00 -1.20
N ASN A 97 -0.26 24.26 -1.06
CA ASN A 97 0.22 24.85 0.20
C ASN A 97 1.50 24.21 0.78
N ILE A 98 2.27 23.49 -0.05
CA ILE A 98 3.58 22.97 0.31
C ILE A 98 4.66 23.95 -0.18
N PRO A 99 5.71 24.24 0.63
CA PRO A 99 6.81 25.11 0.20
C PRO A 99 7.46 24.62 -1.11
N ALA A 100 7.84 25.55 -1.99
CA ALA A 100 8.41 25.23 -3.31
C ALA A 100 9.67 24.35 -3.25
N SER A 101 10.45 24.41 -2.17
CA SER A 101 11.63 23.57 -1.95
C SER A 101 11.30 22.10 -1.70
N GLN A 102 10.07 21.80 -1.26
CA GLN A 102 9.61 20.46 -0.89
C GLN A 102 8.49 19.95 -1.78
N SER A 103 7.82 20.82 -2.56
CA SER A 103 6.63 20.47 -3.33
C SER A 103 6.85 19.31 -4.29
N LEU A 104 8.00 19.24 -4.97
CA LEU A 104 8.29 18.14 -5.88
C LEU A 104 8.44 16.80 -5.14
N SER A 105 9.20 16.78 -4.04
CA SER A 105 9.39 15.59 -3.21
C SER A 105 8.08 15.16 -2.53
N TYR A 106 7.24 16.12 -2.14
CA TYR A 106 5.89 15.87 -1.65
C TYR A 106 5.02 15.19 -2.71
N SER A 107 5.01 15.70 -3.94
CA SER A 107 4.29 15.07 -5.06
C SER A 107 4.80 13.66 -5.35
N VAL A 108 6.12 13.41 -5.23
CA VAL A 108 6.69 12.05 -5.35
C VAL A 108 6.18 11.13 -4.25
N ARG A 109 6.12 11.59 -2.99
CA ARG A 109 5.52 10.82 -1.88
C ARG A 109 4.07 10.46 -2.19
N GLU A 110 3.27 11.42 -2.64
CA GLU A 110 1.87 11.17 -3.01
C GLU A 110 1.72 10.25 -4.23
N LYS A 111 2.68 10.27 -5.17
CA LYS A 111 2.72 9.31 -6.29
C LYS A 111 2.95 7.88 -5.80
N VAL A 112 3.82 7.69 -4.79
CA VAL A 112 4.03 6.39 -4.12
C VAL A 112 2.79 5.96 -3.34
N VAL A 113 2.09 6.89 -2.67
CA VAL A 113 0.81 6.62 -2.00
C VAL A 113 -0.24 6.16 -3.01
N PHE A 114 -0.35 6.84 -4.15
CA PHE A 114 -1.27 6.44 -5.21
C PHE A 114 -0.91 5.08 -5.79
N PHE A 115 0.38 4.82 -6.09
CA PHE A 115 0.85 3.50 -6.48
C PHE A 115 0.41 2.43 -5.45
N THR A 116 0.66 2.66 -4.17
CA THR A 116 0.29 1.75 -3.09
C THR A 116 -1.22 1.50 -3.08
N HIS A 117 -2.03 2.54 -3.28
CA HIS A 117 -3.49 2.42 -3.40
C HIS A 117 -3.93 1.65 -4.66
N THR A 118 -3.15 1.63 -5.74
CA THR A 118 -3.43 0.76 -6.91
C THR A 118 -3.04 -0.70 -6.70
N VAL A 119 -2.21 -0.99 -5.69
CA VAL A 119 -1.84 -2.36 -5.31
C VAL A 119 -2.78 -2.89 -4.24
N LEU A 120 -2.93 -2.16 -3.13
CA LEU A 120 -3.79 -2.49 -1.99
C LEU A 120 -5.11 -1.72 -2.12
N THR A 121 -5.84 -2.02 -3.18
CA THR A 121 -6.98 -1.23 -3.65
C THR A 121 -8.18 -1.32 -2.70
N THR A 122 -8.89 -0.20 -2.55
CA THR A 122 -10.21 -0.16 -1.94
C THR A 122 -11.23 0.57 -2.80
N ILE A 123 -12.52 0.23 -2.64
CA ILE A 123 -13.61 0.79 -3.45
C ILE A 123 -14.48 1.67 -2.56
N GLN A 124 -14.55 2.96 -2.87
CA GLN A 124 -15.29 3.96 -2.09
C GLN A 124 -16.74 3.54 -1.80
N THR A 125 -17.49 3.06 -2.80
CA THR A 125 -18.90 2.68 -2.64
C THR A 125 -19.13 1.41 -1.81
N LYS A 126 -18.09 0.60 -1.59
CA LYS A 126 -18.14 -0.58 -0.71
C LYS A 126 -17.68 -0.24 0.70
N VAL A 127 -16.59 0.52 0.82
CA VAL A 127 -16.07 0.97 2.11
C VAL A 127 -17.02 1.96 2.77
N ASP A 128 -17.64 2.85 1.99
CA ASP A 128 -18.68 3.77 2.42
C ASP A 128 -18.36 4.45 3.77
N SER A 129 -17.12 4.95 3.84
CA SER A 129 -16.57 5.65 4.99
C SER A 129 -15.37 6.50 4.56
N SER A 130 -15.59 7.81 4.41
CA SER A 130 -14.54 8.80 4.12
C SER A 130 -13.39 8.72 5.14
N ARG A 131 -13.73 8.46 6.41
CA ARG A 131 -12.79 8.35 7.51
C ARG A 131 -11.91 7.10 7.42
N ALA A 132 -12.47 5.95 7.09
CA ALA A 132 -11.69 4.74 6.86
C ALA A 132 -10.74 4.91 5.66
N LEU A 133 -11.23 5.49 4.55
CA LEU A 133 -10.42 5.77 3.37
C LEU A 133 -9.29 6.76 3.66
N TYR A 134 -9.54 7.79 4.47
CA TYR A 134 -8.50 8.72 4.93
C TYR A 134 -7.40 7.99 5.71
N PHE A 135 -7.76 7.19 6.73
CA PHE A 135 -6.77 6.52 7.57
C PHE A 135 -5.96 5.49 6.80
N GLN A 136 -6.56 4.83 5.81
CA GLN A 136 -5.82 3.94 4.92
C GLN A 136 -4.81 4.71 4.04
N ASN A 137 -5.20 5.87 3.49
CA ASN A 137 -4.26 6.73 2.76
C ASN A 137 -3.15 7.28 3.68
N GLN A 138 -3.47 7.60 4.93
CA GLN A 138 -2.47 8.01 5.92
C GLN A 138 -1.52 6.87 6.26
N LEU A 139 -2.02 5.63 6.39
CA LEU A 139 -1.18 4.44 6.55
C LEU A 139 -0.21 4.30 5.36
N TYR A 140 -0.68 4.49 4.13
CA TYR A 140 0.19 4.46 2.95
C TYR A 140 1.27 5.55 2.99
N ARG A 141 0.95 6.76 3.47
CA ARG A 141 1.95 7.83 3.68
C ARG A 141 3.00 7.47 4.74
N VAL A 142 2.60 6.81 5.83
CA VAL A 142 3.52 6.34 6.87
C VAL A 142 4.50 5.30 6.33
N PHE A 143 4.10 4.50 5.34
CA PHE A 143 4.97 3.52 4.69
C PHE A 143 5.64 4.05 3.41
N ALA A 144 5.30 5.26 2.97
CA ALA A 144 6.04 5.95 1.93
C ALA A 144 7.39 6.44 2.46
N PHE A 145 8.38 6.50 1.57
CA PHE A 145 9.77 6.91 1.84
C PHE A 145 10.35 6.17 3.07
N ASP A 146 10.38 4.85 2.98
CA ASP A 146 10.67 3.93 4.08
C ASP A 146 12.17 3.65 4.29
N LYS A 147 13.06 4.08 3.39
CA LYS A 147 14.49 3.73 3.43
C LYS A 147 15.15 4.09 4.76
N ALA A 148 14.94 5.31 5.25
CA ALA A 148 15.54 5.81 6.49
C ALA A 148 14.75 5.44 7.77
N LYS A 149 13.56 4.85 7.63
CA LYS A 149 12.73 4.45 8.77
C LYS A 149 13.23 3.14 9.39
N GLU A 150 12.80 2.87 10.62
CA GLU A 150 13.05 1.58 11.29
C GLU A 150 12.67 0.39 10.41
N ALA A 151 13.32 -0.75 10.61
CA ALA A 151 13.14 -1.95 9.77
C ALA A 151 11.68 -2.40 9.64
N LYS A 152 10.83 -2.12 10.65
CA LYS A 152 9.40 -2.44 10.66
C LYS A 152 8.56 -1.63 9.66
N PHE A 153 9.07 -0.51 9.14
CA PHE A 153 8.38 0.26 8.09
C PHE A 153 8.87 -0.26 6.74
N ASN A 154 8.07 -1.16 6.15
CA ASN A 154 8.31 -1.81 4.87
C ASN A 154 6.97 -2.33 4.31
N PHE A 155 6.92 -2.69 3.02
CA PHE A 155 5.69 -3.08 2.35
C PHE A 155 5.08 -4.40 2.87
N LYS A 156 5.92 -5.32 3.39
CA LYS A 156 5.45 -6.54 4.05
C LYS A 156 4.64 -6.22 5.30
N ASN A 157 5.16 -5.37 6.17
CA ASN A 157 4.43 -4.91 7.36
C ASN A 157 3.24 -4.00 7.03
N LEU A 158 3.30 -3.24 5.94
CA LEU A 158 2.11 -2.54 5.44
C LEU A 158 0.99 -3.52 5.11
N THR A 159 1.30 -4.63 4.45
CA THR A 159 0.32 -5.66 4.09
C THR A 159 -0.36 -6.23 5.35
N LYS A 160 0.42 -6.54 6.40
CA LYS A 160 -0.11 -6.95 7.71
C LYS A 160 -1.06 -5.92 8.31
N LYS A 161 -0.68 -4.63 8.29
CA LYS A 161 -1.51 -3.56 8.89
C LYS A 161 -2.80 -3.35 8.11
N VAL A 162 -2.75 -3.46 6.78
CA VAL A 162 -3.93 -3.42 5.91
C VAL A 162 -4.87 -4.58 6.17
N SER A 163 -4.37 -5.77 6.54
CA SER A 163 -5.22 -6.93 6.85
C SER A 163 -6.22 -6.71 7.98
N VAL A 164 -5.99 -5.71 8.82
CA VAL A 164 -6.90 -5.34 9.91
C VAL A 164 -7.29 -3.87 9.87
N ASP A 165 -7.05 -3.16 8.77
CA ASP A 165 -7.51 -1.77 8.62
C ASP A 165 -9.03 -1.72 8.33
N ASN A 166 -9.69 -0.65 8.76
CA ASN A 166 -11.14 -0.54 8.69
C ASN A 166 -11.70 -0.55 7.25
N ALA A 167 -10.95 0.02 6.29
CA ALA A 167 -11.39 0.07 4.90
C ALA A 167 -11.29 -1.33 4.26
N MET A 168 -10.18 -2.04 4.47
CA MET A 168 -9.99 -3.38 3.93
C MET A 168 -10.97 -4.40 4.54
N LEU A 169 -11.16 -4.35 5.87
CA LEU A 169 -12.13 -5.20 6.56
C LEU A 169 -13.56 -5.04 6.03
N ARG A 170 -13.96 -3.81 5.65
CA ARG A 170 -15.28 -3.56 5.06
C ARG A 170 -15.37 -3.91 3.59
N LEU A 171 -14.29 -3.72 2.82
CA LEU A 171 -14.28 -4.00 1.39
C LEU A 171 -14.49 -5.48 1.07
N LEU A 172 -13.76 -6.35 1.77
CA LEU A 172 -13.66 -7.77 1.46
C LEU A 172 -14.31 -8.64 2.54
N ASP A 173 -15.32 -8.09 3.21
CA ASP A 173 -16.13 -8.78 4.20
C ASP A 173 -15.31 -9.42 5.34
N GLY A 174 -14.15 -8.85 5.66
CA GLY A 174 -13.29 -9.30 6.77
C GLY A 174 -14.00 -9.17 8.12
N ASN A 175 -14.91 -8.21 8.25
CA ASN A 175 -15.79 -8.11 9.41
C ASN A 175 -16.82 -9.25 9.49
N LEU A 176 -17.11 -9.97 8.40
CA LEU A 176 -17.99 -11.14 8.36
C LEU A 176 -17.23 -12.47 8.46
N ASN A 177 -15.90 -12.45 8.32
CA ASN A 177 -15.04 -13.62 8.46
C ASN A 177 -14.89 -14.01 9.94
N VAL A 178 -15.52 -15.10 10.36
CA VAL A 178 -15.50 -15.56 11.76
C VAL A 178 -15.26 -17.06 11.86
N ASN A 179 -14.76 -17.49 13.02
CA ASN A 179 -14.64 -18.90 13.37
C ASN A 179 -15.98 -19.63 13.15
N GLY A 180 -15.91 -20.80 12.51
CA GLY A 180 -17.09 -21.61 12.14
C GLY A 180 -17.81 -21.15 10.86
N SER A 181 -17.53 -19.95 10.34
CA SER A 181 -18.00 -19.49 9.04
C SER A 181 -16.92 -18.66 8.32
N PRO A 182 -15.79 -19.30 7.91
CA PRO A 182 -14.71 -18.59 7.23
C PRO A 182 -15.19 -17.95 5.92
N ASN A 183 -14.78 -16.71 5.70
CA ASN A 183 -14.97 -16.00 4.43
C ASN A 183 -13.62 -15.84 3.73
N GLU A 184 -13.51 -16.42 2.55
CA GLU A 184 -12.27 -16.50 1.78
C GLU A 184 -11.99 -15.27 0.92
N ASN A 185 -12.94 -14.32 0.79
CA ASN A 185 -12.82 -13.18 -0.12
C ASN A 185 -11.48 -12.46 0.06
N TYR A 186 -11.17 -12.00 1.30
CA TYR A 186 -9.90 -11.31 1.52
C TYR A 186 -8.68 -12.23 1.36
N ALA A 187 -8.75 -13.48 1.83
CA ALA A 187 -7.64 -14.42 1.70
C ALA A 187 -7.28 -14.68 0.23
N ARG A 188 -8.28 -14.77 -0.65
CA ARG A 188 -8.11 -14.95 -2.09
C ARG A 188 -7.48 -13.74 -2.72
N GLU A 189 -8.00 -12.54 -2.46
CA GLU A 189 -7.44 -11.29 -2.98
C GLU A 189 -6.02 -11.02 -2.45
N LEU A 190 -5.74 -11.38 -1.20
CA LEU A 190 -4.42 -11.27 -0.59
C LEU A 190 -3.39 -12.06 -1.40
N HIS A 191 -3.69 -13.32 -1.76
CA HIS A 191 -2.81 -14.13 -2.60
C HIS A 191 -2.79 -13.67 -4.06
N GLU A 192 -3.97 -13.51 -4.67
CA GLU A 192 -4.14 -13.34 -6.11
C GLU A 192 -3.80 -11.94 -6.60
N LEU A 193 -4.23 -10.90 -5.90
CA LEU A 193 -4.06 -9.51 -6.36
C LEU A 193 -2.96 -8.80 -5.61
N TYR A 194 -2.95 -8.89 -4.27
CA TYR A 194 -2.16 -7.98 -3.44
C TYR A 194 -0.72 -8.43 -3.22
N THR A 195 -0.43 -9.74 -3.30
CA THR A 195 0.90 -10.28 -2.98
C THR A 195 1.48 -11.16 -4.09
N ILE A 196 1.19 -12.46 -4.09
CA ILE A 196 1.84 -13.46 -4.95
C ILE A 196 1.52 -13.22 -6.43
N GLY A 197 0.28 -12.87 -6.75
CA GLY A 197 -0.12 -12.74 -8.14
C GLY A 197 -0.43 -14.09 -8.79
N ARG A 198 -0.92 -14.03 -10.04
CA ARG A 198 -1.17 -15.21 -10.89
C ARG A 198 0.02 -15.61 -11.76
N GLY A 199 1.17 -14.94 -11.61
CA GLY A 199 2.29 -15.01 -12.54
C GLY A 199 2.15 -14.01 -13.71
N LEU A 200 3.07 -14.11 -14.68
CA LEU A 200 3.06 -13.25 -15.87
C LEU A 200 1.96 -13.69 -16.85
N GLU A 201 1.16 -12.73 -17.33
CA GLU A 201 0.08 -12.96 -18.30
C GLU A 201 0.63 -13.66 -19.56
N GLY A 202 -0.07 -14.69 -20.05
CA GLY A 202 0.34 -15.47 -21.23
C GLY A 202 1.41 -16.55 -20.98
N THR A 203 2.03 -16.58 -19.79
CA THR A 203 2.99 -17.64 -19.39
C THR A 203 2.58 -18.38 -18.13
N ALA A 204 1.55 -17.89 -17.43
CA ALA A 204 0.91 -18.61 -16.34
C ALA A 204 0.43 -19.98 -16.85
N PRO A 205 0.83 -21.08 -16.19
CA PRO A 205 0.36 -22.41 -16.54
C PRO A 205 -1.18 -22.44 -16.55
N PRO A 206 -1.81 -23.23 -17.45
CA PRO A 206 -3.26 -23.37 -17.43
C PRO A 206 -3.70 -23.83 -16.04
N ILE A 207 -4.70 -23.14 -15.51
CA ILE A 207 -5.31 -23.50 -14.23
C ILE A 207 -5.92 -24.89 -14.40
N THR A 208 -5.46 -25.86 -13.59
CA THR A 208 -5.93 -27.24 -13.68
C THR A 208 -7.27 -27.42 -12.98
N ASP A 209 -7.51 -26.66 -11.90
CA ASP A 209 -8.74 -26.63 -11.12
C ASP A 209 -9.03 -25.21 -10.62
N ALA A 210 -10.30 -24.82 -10.51
CA ALA A 210 -10.66 -23.50 -9.98
C ALA A 210 -10.09 -23.30 -8.57
N GLY A 211 -9.27 -22.25 -8.38
CA GLY A 211 -8.58 -21.97 -7.11
C GLY A 211 -7.20 -22.61 -6.97
N ASP A 212 -6.74 -23.45 -7.91
CA ASP A 212 -5.41 -24.05 -7.88
C ASP A 212 -4.43 -23.30 -8.83
N TYR A 213 -3.68 -22.35 -8.27
CA TYR A 213 -2.72 -21.49 -8.97
C TYR A 213 -1.29 -21.99 -8.81
N PHE A 214 -0.43 -21.93 -9.83
CA PHE A 214 0.92 -22.54 -9.81
C PHE A 214 1.75 -22.35 -8.50
N VAL A 215 1.58 -21.24 -7.78
CA VAL A 215 2.32 -20.91 -6.55
C VAL A 215 1.52 -21.19 -5.25
N TYR A 216 0.18 -21.33 -5.30
CA TYR A 216 -0.68 -21.61 -4.15
C TYR A 216 -1.99 -22.31 -4.54
N ARG A 217 -2.53 -23.15 -3.67
CA ARG A 217 -3.78 -23.88 -3.88
C ARG A 217 -4.94 -23.25 -3.12
N GLU A 218 -6.15 -23.73 -3.41
CA GLU A 218 -7.37 -23.41 -2.69
C GLU A 218 -7.25 -23.68 -1.17
N GLN A 219 -6.54 -24.76 -0.81
CA GLN A 219 -6.23 -25.07 0.60
C GLN A 219 -5.48 -23.93 1.30
N ASP A 220 -4.60 -23.22 0.60
CA ASP A 220 -3.84 -22.10 1.17
C ASP A 220 -4.74 -20.89 1.41
N VAL A 221 -5.69 -20.65 0.50
CA VAL A 221 -6.73 -19.62 0.66
C VAL A 221 -7.61 -19.93 1.88
N GLN A 222 -8.05 -21.18 2.03
CA GLN A 222 -8.83 -21.63 3.18
C GLN A 222 -8.08 -21.51 4.50
N ALA A 223 -6.80 -21.90 4.53
CA ALA A 223 -5.94 -21.76 5.69
C ALA A 223 -5.75 -20.28 6.07
N ALA A 224 -5.49 -19.41 5.08
CA ALA A 224 -5.35 -17.98 5.30
C ALA A 224 -6.66 -17.31 5.74
N ALA A 225 -7.82 -17.75 5.23
CA ALA A 225 -9.12 -17.24 5.65
C ALA A 225 -9.35 -17.46 7.14
N LYS A 226 -8.93 -18.60 7.68
CA LYS A 226 -8.99 -18.88 9.13
C LYS A 226 -8.05 -17.97 9.92
N VAL A 227 -6.82 -17.75 9.45
CA VAL A 227 -5.88 -16.79 10.07
C VAL A 227 -6.48 -15.37 10.11
N LEU A 228 -7.20 -14.97 9.06
CA LEU A 228 -7.78 -13.64 8.92
C LEU A 228 -9.14 -13.47 9.60
N SER A 229 -9.61 -14.48 10.36
CA SER A 229 -10.94 -14.47 10.97
C SER A 229 -10.98 -13.71 12.29
N GLY A 230 -12.18 -13.24 12.67
CA GLY A 230 -12.46 -12.73 14.01
C GLY A 230 -12.30 -11.22 14.19
N TRP A 231 -12.31 -10.46 13.11
CA TRP A 231 -12.19 -9.01 13.14
C TRP A 231 -13.56 -8.33 12.95
N ASP A 232 -13.66 -7.10 13.43
CA ASP A 232 -14.81 -6.23 13.24
C ASP A 232 -14.33 -4.80 12.95
N ILE A 233 -15.16 -4.06 12.24
CA ILE A 233 -14.88 -2.67 11.91
C ILE A 233 -15.21 -1.76 13.08
N LEU A 234 -14.48 -0.65 13.18
CA LEU A 234 -14.87 0.44 14.05
C LEU A 234 -16.08 1.15 13.45
N ASN A 235 -17.05 1.49 14.29
CA ASN A 235 -18.09 2.42 13.88
C ASN A 235 -17.50 3.83 13.85
N LEU A 236 -16.98 4.20 12.68
CA LEU A 236 -16.30 5.47 12.42
C LEU A 236 -17.25 6.60 11.97
N GLY A 237 -18.55 6.33 11.84
CA GLY A 237 -19.57 7.23 11.27
C GLY A 237 -20.28 8.15 12.26
N VAL A 238 -21.31 8.86 11.78
CA VAL A 238 -22.13 9.82 12.54
C VAL A 238 -22.88 9.10 13.66
N GLY A 239 -22.42 9.27 14.91
CA GLY A 239 -22.96 8.59 16.10
C GLY A 239 -22.16 7.36 16.57
N GLY A 240 -21.09 6.98 15.86
CA GLY A 240 -20.12 5.97 16.27
C GLY A 240 -18.85 6.58 16.86
N VAL A 241 -18.29 5.92 17.88
CA VAL A 241 -17.12 6.26 18.72
C VAL A 241 -16.58 7.70 18.54
N GLY A 242 -16.97 8.55 19.50
CA GLY A 242 -16.52 9.94 19.58
C GLY A 242 -15.00 10.09 19.49
N LYS A 243 -14.57 11.23 18.93
CA LYS A 243 -13.21 11.76 18.82
C LYS A 243 -12.09 10.71 18.67
N ILE A 244 -11.56 10.55 17.45
CA ILE A 244 -10.30 9.81 17.23
C ILE A 244 -9.14 10.75 17.55
N PRO A 245 -8.14 10.34 18.35
CA PRO A 245 -6.98 11.17 18.61
C PRO A 245 -6.30 11.62 17.30
N ASP A 246 -5.83 12.86 17.29
CA ASP A 246 -5.05 13.40 16.17
C ASP A 246 -3.75 12.61 16.00
N ALA A 247 -3.59 11.92 14.88
CA ALA A 247 -2.34 11.23 14.57
C ALA A 247 -1.14 12.19 14.38
N SER A 248 -1.41 13.49 14.14
CA SER A 248 -0.41 14.55 13.97
C SER A 248 -0.12 15.35 15.24
N ALA A 249 -0.93 15.20 16.29
CA ALA A 249 -0.71 15.84 17.58
C ALA A 249 -0.68 14.79 18.70
N MET A 250 0.53 14.52 19.22
CA MET A 250 0.79 13.67 20.40
C MET A 250 0.18 14.20 21.73
N GLY A 251 -0.94 14.93 21.68
CA GLY A 251 -1.49 15.70 22.80
C GLY A 251 -2.95 15.43 23.17
N TYR A 252 -3.64 14.48 22.53
CA TYR A 252 -5.00 14.09 22.92
C TYR A 252 -5.00 12.73 23.62
N VAL A 253 -5.74 12.61 24.73
CA VAL A 253 -5.88 11.35 25.48
C VAL A 253 -6.56 10.33 24.54
N PRO A 254 -5.93 9.19 24.23
CA PRO A 254 -6.53 8.17 23.37
C PRO A 254 -7.90 7.80 23.93
N ASN A 255 -8.92 7.76 23.08
CA ASN A 255 -10.15 7.08 23.47
C ASN A 255 -9.78 5.59 23.66
N PRO A 256 -9.79 5.04 24.89
CA PRO A 256 -9.32 3.68 25.13
C PRO A 256 -10.19 2.61 24.46
N LEU A 257 -11.32 3.01 23.87
CA LEU A 257 -12.23 2.14 23.12
C LEU A 257 -11.86 2.00 21.63
N ILE A 258 -10.83 2.71 21.15
CA ILE A 258 -10.37 2.66 19.76
C ILE A 258 -9.04 1.89 19.72
N PRO A 259 -9.01 0.67 19.16
CA PRO A 259 -7.76 -0.03 18.92
C PRO A 259 -6.88 0.76 17.97
N MET A 260 -5.73 1.15 18.48
CA MET A 260 -4.69 1.84 17.73
C MET A 260 -3.60 0.84 17.36
N ASP A 261 -3.05 0.97 16.16
CA ASP A 261 -1.82 0.29 15.79
C ASP A 261 -0.63 0.97 16.50
N THR A 262 0.14 0.20 17.28
CA THR A 262 1.19 0.74 18.15
C THR A 262 2.40 1.31 17.42
N ASP A 263 2.60 0.96 16.15
CA ASP A 263 3.73 1.47 15.37
C ASP A 263 3.38 2.78 14.67
N THR A 264 2.13 2.93 14.25
CA THR A 264 1.69 4.04 13.41
C THR A 264 0.81 5.06 14.13
N ASN A 265 0.28 4.69 15.30
CA ASN A 265 -0.77 5.44 16.01
C ASN A 265 -1.98 5.75 15.13
N LEU A 266 -2.33 4.84 14.23
CA LEU A 266 -3.54 4.93 13.40
C LEU A 266 -4.62 3.96 13.91
N PRO A 267 -5.90 4.31 13.78
CA PRO A 267 -6.99 3.43 14.17
C PRO A 267 -7.07 2.22 13.22
N ARG A 268 -7.31 1.04 13.79
CA ARG A 268 -7.51 -0.22 13.06
C ARG A 268 -8.79 -0.91 13.51
N GLY A 269 -9.17 -1.98 12.82
CA GLY A 269 -10.25 -2.85 13.23
C GLY A 269 -10.00 -3.45 14.62
N LYS A 270 -11.09 -3.85 15.26
CA LYS A 270 -11.07 -4.47 16.58
C LYS A 270 -11.28 -5.98 16.44
N VAL A 271 -10.76 -6.74 17.39
CA VAL A 271 -11.12 -8.15 17.48
C VAL A 271 -12.57 -8.31 17.97
N ARG A 272 -13.28 -9.32 17.47
CA ARG A 272 -14.60 -9.72 18.00
C ARG A 272 -14.41 -10.39 19.36
N GLY A 273 -15.20 -9.95 20.34
CA GLY A 273 -15.06 -10.34 21.74
C GLY A 273 -14.30 -9.28 22.53
N SER A 274 -13.15 -9.64 23.07
CA SER A 274 -12.27 -8.73 23.84
C SER A 274 -10.80 -9.04 23.55
N ALA A 275 -9.90 -8.14 23.95
CA ALA A 275 -8.45 -8.34 23.79
C ALA A 275 -7.95 -9.68 24.37
N ASN A 276 -8.55 -10.14 25.48
CA ASN A 276 -8.19 -11.39 26.17
C ASN A 276 -9.04 -12.60 25.76
N ASN A 277 -10.00 -12.42 24.86
CA ASN A 277 -10.85 -13.48 24.31
C ASN A 277 -11.38 -13.04 22.95
N ALA A 278 -10.59 -13.31 21.91
CA ALA A 278 -10.87 -13.12 20.50
C ALA A 278 -11.87 -14.19 20.01
N SER A 279 -13.10 -14.16 20.53
CA SER A 279 -14.08 -15.24 20.36
C SER A 279 -14.49 -15.50 18.90
N GLY A 280 -14.29 -14.52 18.02
CA GLY A 280 -14.55 -14.67 16.59
C GLY A 280 -13.38 -15.26 15.79
N HIS A 281 -12.20 -15.44 16.37
CA HIS A 281 -11.02 -15.94 15.68
C HIS A 281 -10.96 -17.47 15.71
N ASP A 282 -10.63 -18.08 14.57
CA ASP A 282 -10.36 -19.52 14.49
C ASP A 282 -9.04 -19.81 15.22
N ASN A 283 -9.10 -20.54 16.34
CA ASN A 283 -7.93 -20.87 17.16
C ASN A 283 -7.39 -22.30 16.88
N SER A 284 -7.61 -22.83 15.67
CA SER A 284 -7.10 -24.15 15.26
C SER A 284 -5.75 -24.04 14.53
N VAL A 285 -5.06 -25.17 14.32
CA VAL A 285 -3.87 -25.22 13.47
C VAL A 285 -4.28 -25.06 12.00
N LYS A 286 -3.65 -24.12 11.29
CA LYS A 286 -3.90 -23.88 9.86
C LYS A 286 -2.82 -24.57 9.04
N GLN A 287 -3.24 -25.57 8.24
CA GLN A 287 -2.37 -26.38 7.39
C GLN A 287 -2.38 -25.86 5.96
N PHE A 288 -1.22 -25.44 5.47
CA PHE A 288 -1.01 -25.05 4.07
C PHE A 288 -0.63 -26.26 3.21
N SER A 289 -0.78 -26.10 1.91
CA SER A 289 -0.53 -27.11 0.89
C SER A 289 0.97 -27.39 0.67
N ASP A 290 1.25 -28.38 -0.16
CA ASP A 290 2.58 -28.69 -0.68
C ASP A 290 3.23 -27.50 -1.40
N ARG A 291 2.45 -26.59 -1.98
CA ARG A 291 3.00 -25.38 -2.62
C ARG A 291 3.61 -24.41 -1.62
N PHE A 292 3.15 -24.44 -0.38
CA PHE A 292 3.77 -23.78 0.77
C PHE A 292 4.69 -24.71 1.58
N GLY A 293 5.09 -25.85 1.00
CA GLY A 293 5.97 -26.81 1.68
C GLY A 293 5.29 -27.50 2.86
N ASN A 294 3.96 -27.62 2.85
CA ASN A 294 3.14 -28.14 3.94
C ASN A 294 3.32 -27.38 5.27
N ALA A 295 3.60 -26.06 5.18
CA ALA A 295 3.75 -25.22 6.36
C ALA A 295 2.48 -25.20 7.24
N THR A 296 2.68 -24.93 8.52
CA THR A 296 1.61 -24.79 9.51
C THR A 296 1.71 -23.46 10.23
N ILE A 297 0.58 -22.78 10.42
CA ILE A 297 0.46 -21.69 11.38
C ILE A 297 -0.31 -22.22 12.59
N THR A 298 0.33 -22.14 13.75
CA THR A 298 -0.18 -22.68 15.02
C THR A 298 -0.35 -21.53 16.00
N PRO A 299 -1.48 -21.46 16.74
CA PRO A 299 -1.66 -20.45 17.78
C PRO A 299 -0.52 -20.45 18.79
N ASP A 300 0.03 -19.28 19.07
CA ASP A 300 1.08 -19.13 20.08
C ASP A 300 0.49 -19.23 21.48
N THR A 301 0.69 -20.37 22.13
CA THR A 301 0.16 -20.64 23.47
C THR A 301 0.61 -19.63 24.53
N THR A 302 1.73 -18.92 24.34
CA THR A 302 2.20 -17.87 25.25
C THR A 302 1.38 -16.58 25.14
N LEU A 303 0.67 -16.41 24.02
CA LEU A 303 -0.22 -15.29 23.75
C LEU A 303 -1.69 -15.67 23.95
N THR A 304 -2.03 -16.93 24.19
CA THR A 304 -3.42 -17.35 24.46
C THR A 304 -3.84 -17.11 25.92
N ASN A 305 -5.15 -17.04 26.16
CA ASN A 305 -5.73 -17.01 27.50
C ASN A 305 -6.47 -18.33 27.77
N GLY A 306 -5.73 -19.30 28.32
CA GLY A 306 -6.19 -20.70 28.38
C GLY A 306 -6.36 -21.24 26.95
N ASN A 307 -7.54 -21.75 26.63
CA ASN A 307 -7.84 -22.26 25.28
C ASN A 307 -8.35 -21.17 24.32
N ASN A 308 -8.49 -19.92 24.78
CA ASN A 308 -9.03 -18.84 23.98
C ASN A 308 -7.91 -18.06 23.29
N ALA A 309 -8.09 -17.78 22.00
CA ALA A 309 -7.26 -16.81 21.30
C ALA A 309 -7.37 -15.44 21.98
N THR A 310 -6.28 -14.70 22.04
CA THR A 310 -6.28 -13.27 22.36
C THR A 310 -6.09 -12.47 21.07
N GLU A 311 -6.29 -11.16 21.15
CA GLU A 311 -5.98 -10.26 20.04
C GLU A 311 -4.50 -10.32 19.64
N ALA A 312 -3.59 -10.42 20.63
CA ALA A 312 -2.17 -10.55 20.37
C ALA A 312 -1.84 -11.86 19.64
N SER A 313 -2.46 -12.98 20.03
CA SER A 313 -2.32 -14.27 19.35
C SER A 313 -2.82 -14.18 17.90
N ALA A 314 -4.01 -13.60 17.67
CA ALA A 314 -4.56 -13.46 16.33
C ALA A 314 -3.69 -12.57 15.42
N LEU A 315 -3.17 -11.44 15.93
CA LEU A 315 -2.24 -10.57 15.19
C LEU A 315 -0.91 -11.26 14.87
N LYS A 316 -0.44 -12.14 15.76
CA LYS A 316 0.77 -12.95 15.54
C LYS A 316 0.56 -13.97 14.43
N GLU A 317 -0.61 -14.59 14.34
CA GLU A 317 -0.90 -15.49 13.23
C GLU A 317 -0.98 -14.77 11.88
N ILE A 318 -1.54 -13.55 11.84
CA ILE A 318 -1.48 -12.71 10.64
C ILE A 318 -0.04 -12.38 10.27
N ASP A 319 0.81 -12.07 11.25
CA ASP A 319 2.26 -11.88 11.02
C ASP A 319 2.88 -13.11 10.35
N ASP A 320 2.64 -14.30 10.89
CA ASP A 320 3.16 -15.57 10.37
C ASP A 320 2.66 -15.87 8.94
N LEU A 321 1.39 -15.56 8.65
CA LEU A 321 0.84 -15.68 7.30
C LEU A 321 1.54 -14.74 6.32
N ILE A 322 1.74 -13.47 6.70
CA ILE A 322 2.40 -12.50 5.84
C ILE A 322 3.88 -12.87 5.64
N GLU A 323 4.59 -13.35 6.67
CA GLU A 323 5.94 -13.89 6.51
C GLU A 323 5.98 -15.07 5.55
N LEU A 324 5.04 -16.01 5.68
CA LEU A 324 4.93 -17.17 4.81
C LEU A 324 4.68 -16.77 3.35
N ILE A 325 3.79 -15.81 3.09
CA ILE A 325 3.52 -15.27 1.76
C ILE A 325 4.77 -14.56 1.18
N TYR A 326 5.44 -13.71 1.95
CA TYR A 326 6.61 -12.96 1.48
C TYR A 326 7.88 -13.80 1.36
N SER A 327 7.89 -15.01 1.92
CA SER A 327 8.93 -16.02 1.67
C SER A 327 8.91 -16.54 0.22
N LYS A 328 7.77 -16.39 -0.49
CA LYS A 328 7.66 -16.78 -1.89
C LYS A 328 8.39 -15.78 -2.80
N PRO A 329 9.35 -16.24 -3.63
CA PRO A 329 10.04 -15.35 -4.58
C PRO A 329 9.08 -14.61 -5.52
N GLU A 330 7.96 -15.26 -5.88
CA GLU A 330 6.96 -14.68 -6.77
C GLU A 330 6.29 -13.43 -6.18
N THR A 331 6.12 -13.35 -4.85
CA THR A 331 5.58 -12.16 -4.18
C THR A 331 6.43 -10.92 -4.47
N ALA A 332 7.76 -11.04 -4.33
CA ALA A 332 8.67 -9.95 -4.62
C ALA A 332 8.66 -9.57 -6.11
N LYS A 333 8.64 -10.56 -7.01
CA LYS A 333 8.54 -10.33 -8.46
C LYS A 333 7.24 -9.61 -8.82
N ASN A 334 6.08 -10.07 -8.33
CA ASN A 334 4.79 -9.50 -8.67
C ASN A 334 4.68 -8.02 -8.23
N ILE A 335 5.15 -7.69 -7.04
CA ILE A 335 5.20 -6.29 -6.56
C ILE A 335 6.13 -5.46 -7.47
N CYS A 336 7.30 -5.99 -7.84
CA CYS A 336 8.22 -5.29 -8.75
C CYS A 336 7.66 -5.13 -10.17
N ARG A 337 6.90 -6.10 -10.69
CA ARG A 337 6.15 -5.95 -11.95
C ARG A 337 5.12 -4.84 -11.87
N ARG A 338 4.40 -4.71 -10.75
CA ARG A 338 3.46 -3.59 -10.53
C ARG A 338 4.18 -2.26 -10.50
N ILE A 339 5.31 -2.15 -9.80
CA ILE A 339 6.17 -0.95 -9.83
C ILE A 339 6.59 -0.63 -11.27
N TYR A 340 7.08 -1.62 -12.01
CA TYR A 340 7.52 -1.45 -13.40
C TYR A 340 6.40 -0.96 -14.31
N ARG A 341 5.21 -1.57 -14.23
CA ARG A 341 4.03 -1.15 -15.02
C ARG A 341 3.59 0.26 -14.71
N PHE A 342 3.66 0.64 -13.43
CA PHE A 342 3.22 1.94 -12.98
C PHE A 342 4.18 3.06 -13.41
N TYR A 343 5.50 2.83 -13.30
CA TYR A 343 6.51 3.88 -13.54
C TYR A 343 7.15 3.83 -14.93
N VAL A 344 7.24 2.65 -15.57
CA VAL A 344 8.03 2.42 -16.80
C VAL A 344 7.15 2.08 -17.99
N TYR A 345 6.59 0.87 -18.05
CA TYR A 345 5.83 0.43 -19.22
C TYR A 345 4.91 -0.75 -18.89
N HIS A 346 3.75 -0.81 -19.54
CA HIS A 346 2.72 -1.81 -19.20
C HIS A 346 3.12 -3.25 -19.59
N ASP A 347 3.85 -3.39 -20.70
CA ASP A 347 4.27 -4.69 -21.20
C ASP A 347 5.57 -5.16 -20.52
N ILE A 348 5.58 -6.40 -20.07
CA ILE A 348 6.71 -7.05 -19.42
C ILE A 348 6.97 -8.35 -20.17
N THR A 349 7.96 -8.33 -21.05
CA THR A 349 8.43 -9.53 -21.74
C THR A 349 9.14 -10.47 -20.77
N THR A 350 9.26 -11.75 -21.11
CA THR A 350 10.05 -12.72 -20.34
C THR A 350 11.49 -12.25 -20.11
N GLY A 351 12.10 -11.60 -21.10
CA GLY A 351 13.44 -11.03 -20.95
C GLY A 351 13.53 -9.92 -19.90
N ILE A 352 12.52 -9.04 -19.82
CA ILE A 352 12.43 -8.02 -18.76
C ILE A 352 12.17 -8.68 -17.40
N ASP A 353 11.32 -9.72 -17.35
CA ASP A 353 11.03 -10.42 -16.11
C ASP A 353 12.25 -11.12 -15.51
N ASP A 354 13.00 -11.83 -16.35
CA ASP A 354 14.17 -12.62 -15.96
C ASP A 354 15.38 -11.74 -15.65
N THR A 355 15.39 -10.48 -16.08
CA THR A 355 16.50 -9.54 -15.85
C THR A 355 16.10 -8.41 -14.91
N ILE A 356 15.38 -7.41 -15.40
CA ILE A 356 15.06 -6.17 -14.68
C ILE A 356 14.19 -6.43 -13.45
N ILE A 357 13.07 -7.15 -13.61
CA ILE A 357 12.17 -7.45 -12.50
C ILE A 357 12.87 -8.33 -11.46
N THR A 358 13.62 -9.33 -11.89
CA THR A 358 14.37 -10.21 -11.00
C THR A 358 15.42 -9.43 -10.17
N GLN A 359 16.10 -8.43 -10.77
CA GLN A 359 17.02 -7.56 -10.04
C GLN A 359 16.30 -6.65 -9.05
N MET A 360 15.21 -6.00 -9.47
CA MET A 360 14.37 -5.19 -8.58
C MET A 360 13.84 -6.01 -7.39
N ALA A 361 13.41 -7.25 -7.63
CA ALA A 361 12.94 -8.17 -6.59
C ALA A 361 14.05 -8.54 -5.59
N ALA A 362 15.29 -8.72 -6.07
CA ALA A 362 16.43 -8.95 -5.21
C ALA A 362 16.71 -7.73 -4.30
N THR A 363 16.64 -6.51 -4.84
CA THR A 363 16.75 -5.28 -4.03
C THR A 363 15.61 -5.14 -3.03
N PHE A 364 14.40 -5.48 -3.44
CA PHE A 364 13.23 -5.47 -2.56
C PHE A 364 13.43 -6.42 -1.37
N GLN A 365 13.86 -7.65 -1.62
CA GLN A 365 14.14 -8.62 -0.55
C GLN A 365 15.33 -8.21 0.33
N ALA A 366 16.45 -7.79 -0.27
CA ALA A 366 17.67 -7.41 0.44
C ALA A 366 17.48 -6.16 1.34
N SER A 367 16.54 -5.29 0.99
CA SER A 367 16.19 -4.11 1.79
C SER A 367 15.17 -4.38 2.90
N GLY A 368 14.76 -5.64 3.10
CA GLY A 368 13.70 -6.00 4.04
C GLY A 368 12.30 -5.60 3.55
N TYR A 369 12.07 -5.68 2.24
CA TYR A 369 10.80 -5.37 1.56
C TYR A 369 10.44 -3.88 1.58
N LYS A 370 11.44 -2.99 1.52
CA LYS A 370 11.23 -1.55 1.44
C LYS A 370 11.00 -1.10 0.00
N LEU A 371 10.02 -0.21 -0.22
CA LEU A 371 9.70 0.29 -1.56
C LEU A 371 10.74 1.30 -2.06
N GLN A 372 11.19 2.21 -1.20
CA GLN A 372 12.06 3.31 -1.62
C GLN A 372 13.37 2.83 -2.28
N PRO A 373 14.10 1.83 -1.74
CA PRO A 373 15.32 1.33 -2.39
C PRO A 373 15.09 0.81 -3.82
N VAL A 374 13.95 0.16 -4.08
CA VAL A 374 13.60 -0.36 -5.42
C VAL A 374 13.31 0.81 -6.37
N LEU A 375 12.58 1.82 -5.91
CA LEU A 375 12.29 3.02 -6.70
C LEU A 375 13.56 3.82 -7.00
N GLU A 376 14.46 3.99 -6.02
CA GLU A 376 15.74 4.66 -6.22
C GLU A 376 16.64 3.89 -7.19
N GLU A 377 16.72 2.56 -7.08
CA GLU A 377 17.44 1.72 -8.03
C GLU A 377 16.89 1.91 -9.45
N LEU A 378 15.57 1.78 -9.61
CA LEU A 378 14.89 1.93 -10.89
C LEU A 378 15.14 3.32 -11.50
N PHE A 379 14.88 4.40 -10.75
CA PHE A 379 15.01 5.76 -11.25
C PHE A 379 16.45 6.20 -11.51
N LYS A 380 17.46 5.54 -10.93
CA LYS A 380 18.87 5.77 -11.27
C LYS A 380 19.34 4.92 -12.45
N SER A 381 18.62 3.86 -12.79
CA SER A 381 19.08 2.88 -13.76
C SER A 381 19.12 3.43 -15.19
N GLN A 382 20.09 2.95 -15.97
CA GLN A 382 20.16 3.17 -17.41
C GLN A 382 18.86 2.71 -18.09
N HIS A 383 18.32 1.55 -17.69
CA HIS A 383 17.10 0.95 -18.24
C HIS A 383 15.90 1.91 -18.24
N PHE A 384 15.72 2.64 -17.13
CA PHE A 384 14.65 3.61 -16.98
C PHE A 384 14.72 4.76 -18.01
N TYR A 385 15.92 5.10 -18.49
CA TYR A 385 16.13 6.21 -19.41
C TYR A 385 16.40 5.82 -20.86
N ASP A 386 16.71 4.55 -21.11
CA ASP A 386 17.12 4.08 -22.45
C ASP A 386 15.97 3.53 -23.28
N GLY A 387 14.77 3.41 -22.70
CA GLY A 387 13.60 2.92 -23.44
C GLY A 387 13.87 1.58 -24.12
N GLY A 388 14.58 0.67 -23.45
CA GLY A 388 14.96 -0.64 -24.01
C GLY A 388 15.96 -0.53 -25.18
N ALA A 389 17.04 -1.31 -25.12
CA ALA A 389 17.90 -1.52 -26.27
C ALA A 389 17.14 -2.29 -27.37
N GLY A 390 16.38 -1.55 -28.18
CA GLY A 390 15.51 -2.03 -29.26
C GLY A 390 14.99 -0.83 -30.03
N VAL A 391 15.82 -0.33 -30.96
CA VAL A 391 15.76 1.01 -31.58
C VAL A 391 14.61 1.20 -32.59
N ASN A 392 13.43 0.61 -32.35
CA ASN A 392 12.25 0.80 -33.21
C ASN A 392 10.95 1.11 -32.45
N ASP A 393 10.88 0.95 -31.12
CA ASP A 393 9.68 1.27 -30.32
C ASP A 393 10.02 2.22 -29.16
N ASP A 394 9.63 3.48 -29.31
CA ASP A 394 9.95 4.62 -28.43
C ASP A 394 9.21 4.53 -27.07
N SER A 395 9.58 3.53 -26.25
CA SER A 395 9.07 3.32 -24.89
C SER A 395 9.39 4.49 -23.94
N PHE A 396 10.36 5.35 -24.32
CA PHE A 396 10.75 6.55 -23.59
C PHE A 396 9.57 7.54 -23.43
N GLY A 397 8.66 7.60 -24.41
CA GLY A 397 7.44 8.42 -24.38
C GLY A 397 6.16 7.65 -24.05
N ALA A 398 6.17 6.33 -24.17
CA ALA A 398 4.97 5.51 -24.01
C ALA A 398 4.68 5.23 -22.52
N ILE A 399 3.71 5.91 -21.95
CA ILE A 399 3.04 5.50 -20.71
C ILE A 399 1.55 5.62 -20.90
N ILE A 400 0.85 4.57 -20.50
CA ILE A 400 -0.59 4.62 -20.35
C ILE A 400 -0.86 5.31 -19.01
N LYS A 401 -1.05 6.63 -19.05
CA LYS A 401 -1.46 7.39 -17.86
C LYS A 401 -2.87 6.99 -17.47
N SER A 402 -3.12 6.86 -16.16
CA SER A 402 -4.50 6.75 -15.67
C SER A 402 -5.25 8.06 -15.96
N PRO A 403 -6.59 8.04 -16.07
CA PRO A 403 -7.36 9.27 -16.25
C PRO A 403 -7.07 10.32 -15.17
N LEU A 404 -6.87 9.87 -13.93
CA LEU A 404 -6.46 10.74 -12.83
C LEU A 404 -5.12 11.41 -13.12
N ASP A 405 -4.09 10.63 -13.46
CA ASP A 405 -2.74 11.17 -13.71
C ASP A 405 -2.70 12.10 -14.93
N LEU A 406 -3.50 11.80 -15.95
CA LEU A 406 -3.70 12.69 -17.10
C LEU A 406 -4.35 14.02 -16.67
N MET A 407 -5.41 13.98 -15.86
CA MET A 407 -6.09 15.17 -15.35
C MET A 407 -5.17 16.01 -14.44
N MET A 408 -4.39 15.37 -13.56
CA MET A 408 -3.45 16.08 -12.69
C MET A 408 -2.47 16.93 -13.48
N GLY A 409 -1.94 16.38 -14.58
CA GLY A 409 -1.01 17.08 -15.46
C GLY A 409 -1.62 18.26 -16.25
N THR A 410 -2.94 18.49 -16.20
CA THR A 410 -3.57 19.69 -16.79
C THR A 410 -3.59 20.89 -15.86
N PHE A 411 -3.33 20.68 -14.56
CA PHE A 411 -3.31 21.74 -13.55
C PHE A 411 -1.91 22.34 -13.32
N THR A 412 -0.87 21.73 -13.88
CA THR A 412 0.55 22.08 -13.71
C THR A 412 1.19 22.42 -15.04
#